data_AF-I9DT66-F1
#
_entry.id   AF-I9DT66-F1
#
_cell.length_a   1.000
_cell.length_b   1.000
_cell.length_c   1.000
_cell.angle_alpha   90.00
_cell.angle_beta   90.00
_cell.angle_gamma   90.00
#
_symmetry.space_group_name_H-M   'P 1'
#
loop_
_entity.id
_entity.type
_entity.pdbx_description
1 polymer ?
#
loop_
_entity_poly.entity_id
_entity_poly.type
_entity_poly.pdbx_seq_one_letter_code
_entity_poly.pdbx_strand_id
1 'polypeptide(L)'
;MKLVFGISLCLLMLLPVIGHSQQRMIAEVDLTLIKIEGLQLGMTQQLVRNLLQQRYNTERNSQFLRAGVQCDKQQCTATAVGAELQELLQVQFNASGELNWLVLQRRYQGGGSPEECLSQAEQQIDSLRQQYSPDNAQRRYRQHSVSLLLNKAGHSEPAENSLYGFRAQIKCDPLAKGAAEAEFELRDHSW
;
A
#
# COMPACT_ATOMS: atom_id res chain seq x y z
N MET A 1 -26.65 -54.17 -52.94
CA MET A 1 -25.86 -55.03 -52.02
C MET A 1 -25.13 -54.14 -51.03
N LYS A 2 -25.41 -54.36 -49.74
CA LYS A 2 -24.58 -54.18 -48.53
C LYS A 2 -23.89 -52.83 -48.23
N LEU A 3 -24.51 -52.13 -47.26
CA LEU A 3 -23.95 -51.38 -46.13
C LEU A 3 -22.52 -51.77 -45.71
N VAL A 4 -21.73 -50.82 -45.18
CA VAL A 4 -21.41 -50.70 -43.73
C VAL A 4 -20.76 -49.34 -43.42
N PHE A 5 -21.18 -48.81 -42.27
CA PHE A 5 -20.79 -47.63 -41.52
C PHE A 5 -19.30 -47.53 -41.15
N GLY A 6 -18.86 -46.31 -40.86
CA GLY A 6 -17.61 -46.05 -40.16
C GLY A 6 -17.50 -44.62 -39.63
N ILE A 7 -18.46 -44.21 -38.79
CA ILE A 7 -18.29 -43.07 -37.88
C ILE A 7 -17.15 -43.47 -36.92
N SER A 8 -16.00 -42.80 -37.00
CA SER A 8 -15.01 -42.83 -35.92
C SER A 8 -14.94 -41.46 -35.28
N LEU A 9 -15.90 -41.26 -34.39
CA LEU A 9 -15.87 -40.28 -33.32
C LEU A 9 -14.90 -40.79 -32.24
N CYS A 10 -13.70 -40.23 -32.19
CA CYS A 10 -12.83 -40.22 -31.00
C CYS A 10 -12.25 -38.79 -30.97
N LEU A 11 -12.89 -37.80 -30.34
CA LEU A 11 -12.98 -37.66 -28.88
C LEU A 11 -11.62 -37.87 -28.22
N LEU A 12 -10.71 -36.89 -28.39
CA LEU A 12 -9.48 -36.62 -27.62
C LEU A 12 -8.76 -35.49 -28.40
N MET A 13 -8.62 -34.25 -27.98
CA MET A 13 -8.68 -33.70 -26.64
C MET A 13 -9.24 -32.28 -26.70
N LEU A 14 -10.40 -32.10 -26.07
CA LEU A 14 -10.65 -30.87 -25.32
C LEU A 14 -9.59 -30.84 -24.21
N LEU A 15 -8.37 -30.44 -24.56
CA LEU A 15 -7.51 -29.83 -23.55
C LEU A 15 -8.20 -28.50 -23.28
N PRO A 16 -8.78 -28.27 -22.09
CA PRO A 16 -8.90 -26.90 -21.67
C PRO A 16 -7.45 -26.40 -21.76
N VAL A 17 -7.23 -25.39 -22.60
CA VAL A 17 -6.13 -24.48 -22.36
C VAL A 17 -6.48 -23.88 -21.01
N ILE A 18 -6.12 -24.59 -19.93
CA ILE A 18 -6.00 -24.01 -18.62
C ILE A 18 -4.77 -23.13 -18.79
N GLY A 19 -5.01 -21.96 -19.42
CA GLY A 19 -4.29 -20.76 -19.13
C GLY A 19 -4.46 -20.59 -17.64
N HIS A 20 -3.61 -21.27 -16.88
CA HIS A 20 -3.16 -20.79 -15.61
C HIS A 20 -2.53 -19.45 -15.99
N SER A 21 -3.37 -18.40 -16.01
CA SER A 21 -2.86 -17.08 -15.69
C SER A 21 -2.08 -17.36 -14.42
N GLN A 22 -0.76 -17.27 -14.49
CA GLN A 22 0.05 -17.21 -13.29
C GLN A 22 -0.46 -15.96 -12.58
N GLN A 23 -1.51 -16.14 -11.77
CA GLN A 23 -1.90 -15.17 -10.77
C GLN A 23 -0.64 -15.02 -9.95
N ARG A 24 0.05 -13.92 -10.20
CA ARG A 24 1.23 -13.54 -9.44
C ARG A 24 0.78 -13.56 -7.99
N MET A 25 1.22 -14.55 -7.22
CA MET A 25 0.91 -14.63 -5.80
C MET A 25 1.46 -13.36 -5.16
N ILE A 26 0.56 -12.49 -4.71
CA ILE A 26 0.89 -11.35 -3.86
C ILE A 26 0.80 -11.88 -2.44
N ALA A 27 1.78 -11.55 -1.59
CA ALA A 27 1.77 -11.91 -0.18
C ALA A 27 0.46 -11.52 0.48
N GLU A 28 -0.03 -12.40 1.33
CA GLU A 28 -1.13 -12.14 2.23
C GLU A 28 -0.59 -11.78 3.63
N VAL A 29 -1.27 -10.85 4.29
CA VAL A 29 -0.94 -10.39 5.65
C VAL A 29 -2.20 -10.02 6.42
N ASP A 30 -2.18 -10.22 7.74
CA ASP A 30 -3.17 -9.60 8.61
C ASP A 30 -2.93 -8.08 8.64
N LEU A 31 -3.82 -7.34 7.98
CA LEU A 31 -3.71 -5.88 7.85
C LEU A 31 -3.80 -5.15 9.19
N THR A 32 -4.37 -5.78 10.23
CA THR A 32 -4.41 -5.20 11.57
C THR A 32 -3.03 -5.17 12.23
N LEU A 33 -2.03 -5.88 11.71
CA LEU A 33 -0.67 -5.82 12.26
C LEU A 33 0.15 -4.63 11.72
N ILE A 34 -0.32 -3.98 10.64
CA ILE A 34 0.39 -2.92 9.96
C ILE A 34 0.12 -1.58 10.65
N LYS A 35 1.20 -0.86 10.98
CA LYS A 35 1.12 0.49 11.55
C LYS A 35 1.76 1.51 10.61
N ILE A 36 1.01 2.58 10.32
CA ILE A 36 1.52 3.77 9.62
C ILE A 36 1.42 4.93 10.60
N GLU A 37 2.57 5.46 11.02
CA GLU A 37 2.65 6.57 11.97
C GLU A 37 1.90 6.33 13.30
N GLY A 38 1.86 5.07 13.72
CA GLY A 38 1.16 4.63 14.94
C GLY A 38 -0.33 4.37 14.74
N LEU A 39 -0.88 4.62 13.55
CA LEU A 39 -2.27 4.30 13.20
C LEU A 39 -2.39 2.88 12.65
N GLN A 40 -3.52 2.24 12.94
CA GLN A 40 -3.81 0.85 12.58
C GLN A 40 -5.30 0.71 12.27
N LEU A 41 -5.65 -0.18 11.33
CA LEU A 41 -7.06 -0.50 11.06
C LEU A 41 -7.78 -0.97 12.33
N GLY A 42 -9.07 -0.67 12.42
CA GLY A 42 -9.92 -0.97 13.58
C GLY A 42 -9.79 0.04 14.74
N MET A 43 -8.87 1.00 14.69
CA MET A 43 -8.78 2.04 15.72
C MET A 43 -10.02 2.93 15.72
N THR A 44 -10.52 3.25 16.91
CA THR A 44 -11.67 4.16 17.06
C THR A 44 -11.34 5.57 16.60
N GLN A 45 -12.34 6.29 16.10
CA GLN A 45 -12.19 7.68 15.67
C GLN A 45 -11.57 8.58 16.75
N GLN A 46 -11.93 8.41 18.02
CA GLN A 46 -11.35 9.21 19.11
C GLN A 46 -9.86 8.94 19.30
N LEU A 47 -9.43 7.68 19.23
CA LEU A 47 -8.02 7.32 19.36
C LEU A 47 -7.20 7.89 18.21
N VAL A 48 -7.70 7.74 16.97
CA VAL A 48 -7.03 8.28 15.78
C VAL A 48 -6.88 9.81 15.87
N ARG A 49 -7.94 10.52 16.27
CA ARG A 49 -7.90 11.98 16.48
C ARG A 49 -6.82 12.39 17.48
N ASN A 50 -6.76 11.72 18.62
CA ASN A 50 -5.76 12.00 19.66
C ASN A 50 -4.32 11.79 19.13
N LEU A 51 -4.08 10.69 18.42
CA LEU A 51 -2.76 10.37 17.84
C LEU A 51 -2.35 11.39 16.79
N LEU A 52 -3.26 11.77 15.89
CA LEU A 52 -3.00 12.79 14.88
C LEU A 52 -2.69 14.15 15.53
N GLN A 53 -3.48 14.58 16.50
CA GLN A 53 -3.25 15.84 17.22
C GLN A 53 -1.91 15.84 17.96
N GLN A 54 -1.52 14.72 18.57
CA GLN A 54 -0.24 14.60 19.25
C GLN A 54 0.94 14.71 18.26
N ARG A 55 0.84 14.04 17.11
CA ARG A 55 1.90 13.97 16.11
C ARG A 55 2.10 15.27 15.33
N TYR A 56 1.00 15.89 14.91
CA TYR A 56 0.98 17.09 14.08
C TYR A 56 0.89 18.38 14.91
N ASN A 57 1.27 18.33 16.18
CA ASN A 57 1.46 19.51 17.02
C ASN A 57 2.90 20.03 16.86
N THR A 58 3.05 21.21 16.27
CA THR A 58 4.34 21.87 16.01
C THR A 58 5.11 22.22 17.28
N GLU A 59 4.45 22.38 18.44
CA GLU A 59 5.13 22.61 19.71
C GLU A 59 5.90 21.37 20.20
N ARG A 60 5.50 20.18 19.72
CA ARG A 60 6.09 18.89 20.12
C ARG A 60 6.96 18.26 19.05
N ASN A 61 6.87 18.73 17.80
CA ASN A 61 7.60 18.17 16.69
C ASN A 61 8.34 19.26 15.90
N SER A 62 9.63 19.42 16.20
CA SER A 62 10.51 20.42 15.57
C SER A 62 10.82 20.16 14.10
N GLN A 63 10.45 18.99 13.56
CA GLN A 63 10.62 18.69 12.14
C GLN A 63 9.64 19.48 11.26
N PHE A 64 8.53 19.95 11.83
CA PHE A 64 7.49 20.66 11.09
C PHE A 64 7.50 22.15 11.44
N LEU A 65 7.60 22.97 10.39
CA LEU A 65 7.45 24.42 10.51
C LEU A 65 5.97 24.79 10.65
N ARG A 66 5.10 24.04 9.99
CA ARG A 66 3.65 24.17 10.05
C ARG A 66 3.03 22.78 10.03
N ALA A 67 2.07 22.53 10.90
CA ALA A 67 1.29 21.32 10.89
C ALA A 67 -0.15 21.60 11.35
N GLY A 68 -1.09 20.76 10.94
CA GLY A 68 -2.49 20.91 11.29
C GLY A 68 -3.26 19.63 11.06
N VAL A 69 -4.32 19.45 11.83
CA VAL A 69 -5.25 18.31 11.73
C VAL A 69 -6.66 18.87 11.60
N GLN A 70 -7.36 18.43 10.57
CA GLN A 70 -8.78 18.69 10.37
C GLN A 70 -9.54 17.38 10.37
N CYS A 71 -10.58 17.28 11.18
CA CYS A 71 -11.41 16.09 11.29
C CYS A 71 -12.90 16.44 11.13
N ASP A 72 -13.60 15.61 10.38
CA ASP A 72 -15.05 15.55 10.38
C ASP A 72 -15.54 14.18 10.90
N LYS A 73 -16.82 13.87 10.73
CA LYS A 73 -17.41 12.60 11.22
C LYS A 73 -16.87 11.36 10.50
N GLN A 74 -16.46 11.47 9.25
CA GLN A 74 -16.09 10.34 8.39
C GLN A 74 -14.59 10.28 8.10
N GLN A 75 -13.86 11.37 8.27
CA GLN A 75 -12.44 11.42 7.93
C GLN A 75 -11.66 12.40 8.79
N CYS A 76 -10.34 12.20 8.83
CA CYS A 76 -9.39 13.25 9.22
C CYS A 76 -8.34 13.43 8.13
N THR A 77 -7.87 14.67 7.98
CA THR A 77 -6.72 15.04 7.17
C THR A 77 -5.72 15.74 8.07
N ALA A 78 -4.48 15.28 8.06
CA ALA A 78 -3.36 15.93 8.71
C ALA A 78 -2.33 16.36 7.67
N THR A 79 -1.86 17.59 7.78
CA THR A 79 -0.86 18.16 6.87
C THR A 79 0.32 18.65 7.69
N ALA A 80 1.53 18.44 7.21
CA ALA A 80 2.72 19.06 7.75
C ALA A 80 3.67 19.55 6.66
N VAL A 81 4.36 20.65 6.94
CA VAL A 81 5.39 21.23 6.08
C VAL A 81 6.59 21.57 6.95
N GLY A 82 7.70 20.90 6.71
CA GLY A 82 9.04 21.18 7.20
C GLY A 82 9.91 21.82 6.12
N ALA A 83 11.21 21.96 6.41
CA ALA A 83 12.18 22.48 5.46
C ALA A 83 12.45 21.51 4.29
N GLU A 84 12.52 20.22 4.59
CA GLU A 84 12.90 19.14 3.65
C GLU A 84 11.79 18.10 3.47
N LEU A 85 10.65 18.27 4.14
CA LEU A 85 9.57 17.29 4.17
C LEU A 85 8.21 17.97 4.11
N GLN A 86 7.33 17.48 3.24
CA GLN A 86 5.90 17.75 3.29
C GLN A 86 5.15 16.44 3.48
N GLU A 87 4.19 16.43 4.40
CA GLU A 87 3.32 15.28 4.67
C GLU A 87 1.86 15.63 4.45
N LEU A 88 1.13 14.69 3.86
CA LEU A 88 -0.34 14.65 3.84
C LEU A 88 -0.77 13.25 4.30
N LEU A 89 -1.47 13.18 5.43
CA LEU A 89 -2.05 11.96 5.96
C LEU A 89 -3.56 12.08 5.93
N GLN A 90 -4.23 11.17 5.24
CA GLN A 90 -5.69 11.09 5.20
C GLN A 90 -6.13 9.78 5.84
N VAL A 91 -7.21 9.84 6.62
CA VAL A 91 -7.82 8.68 7.27
C VAL A 91 -9.33 8.75 7.08
N GLN A 92 -9.97 7.60 6.89
CA GLN A 92 -11.41 7.46 6.83
C GLN A 92 -11.89 6.40 7.81
N PHE A 93 -13.13 6.56 8.28
CA PHE A 93 -13.78 5.67 9.22
C PHE A 93 -14.98 4.97 8.57
N ASN A 94 -15.19 3.71 8.93
CA ASN A 94 -16.39 2.96 8.54
C ASN A 94 -17.65 3.44 9.31
N ALA A 95 -18.80 2.84 9.03
CA ALA A 95 -20.06 3.16 9.69
C ALA A 95 -20.03 2.91 11.21
N SER A 96 -19.17 2.01 11.69
CA SER A 96 -18.94 1.71 13.10
C SER A 96 -18.01 2.72 13.80
N GLY A 97 -17.44 3.68 13.06
CA GLY A 97 -16.52 4.69 13.59
C GLY A 97 -15.08 4.17 13.77
N GLU A 98 -14.72 3.11 13.07
CA GLU A 98 -13.40 2.49 13.11
C GLU A 98 -12.58 2.81 11.85
N LEU A 99 -11.28 2.99 12.01
CA LEU A 99 -10.36 3.27 10.92
C LEU A 99 -10.35 2.11 9.91
N ASN A 100 -10.76 2.37 8.68
CA ASN A 100 -10.80 1.37 7.61
C ASN A 100 -9.98 1.76 6.38
N TRP A 101 -9.54 3.02 6.29
CA TRP A 101 -8.64 3.47 5.24
C TRP A 101 -7.71 4.56 5.75
N LEU A 102 -6.44 4.49 5.37
CA LEU A 102 -5.50 5.57 5.55
C LEU A 102 -4.45 5.61 4.45
N VAL A 103 -4.02 6.82 4.10
CA VAL A 103 -2.95 7.07 3.15
C VAL A 103 -2.03 8.16 3.68
N LEU A 104 -0.73 7.87 3.71
CA LEU A 104 0.32 8.82 4.01
C LEU A 104 1.11 9.10 2.74
N GLN A 105 1.14 10.38 2.35
CA GLN A 105 1.97 10.88 1.28
C GLN A 105 3.06 11.77 1.87
N ARG A 106 4.30 11.54 1.44
CA ARG A 106 5.47 12.32 1.81
C ARG A 106 6.16 12.83 0.56
N ARG A 107 6.57 14.08 0.61
CA ARG A 107 7.45 14.69 -0.40
C ARG A 107 8.70 15.17 0.30
N TYR A 108 9.83 14.66 -0.16
CA TYR A 108 11.14 15.03 0.34
C TYR A 108 11.78 16.03 -0.61
N GLN A 109 12.43 17.05 -0.04
CA GLN A 109 13.21 18.04 -0.74
C GLN A 109 14.60 18.09 -0.14
N GLY A 110 15.63 18.11 -0.98
CA GLY A 110 17.01 18.06 -0.50
C GLY A 110 17.41 16.62 -0.15
N GLY A 111 18.37 16.10 -0.91
CA GLY A 111 18.77 14.70 -0.84
C GLY A 111 19.84 14.36 -1.87
N GLY A 112 20.18 13.07 -1.93
CA GLY A 112 21.22 12.55 -2.81
C GLY A 112 20.86 12.57 -4.30
N SER A 113 21.77 12.02 -5.10
CA SER A 113 21.51 11.65 -6.50
C SER A 113 20.29 10.73 -6.64
N PRO A 114 19.65 10.66 -7.82
CA PRO A 114 18.55 9.73 -8.07
C PRO A 114 18.91 8.27 -7.73
N GLU A 115 20.17 7.88 -7.94
CA GLU A 115 20.71 6.56 -7.60
C GLU A 115 20.77 6.32 -6.08
N GLU A 116 21.20 7.32 -5.31
CA GLU A 116 21.21 7.25 -3.84
C GLU A 116 19.77 7.18 -3.28
N CYS A 117 18.85 7.96 -3.85
CA CYS A 117 17.43 7.88 -3.51
C CYS A 117 16.88 6.47 -3.76
N LEU A 118 17.18 5.90 -4.93
CA LEU A 118 16.72 4.55 -5.27
C LEU A 118 17.27 3.51 -4.29
N SER A 119 18.56 3.58 -3.95
CA SER A 119 19.16 2.66 -2.98
C SER A 119 18.51 2.76 -1.59
N GLN A 120 18.21 3.97 -1.12
CA GLN A 120 17.50 4.18 0.15
C GLN A 120 16.05 3.67 0.09
N ALA A 121 15.36 3.91 -1.02
CA ALA A 121 14.01 3.41 -1.25
C ALA A 121 13.96 1.87 -1.23
N GLU A 122 14.96 1.22 -1.82
CA GLU A 122 15.10 -0.24 -1.79
C GLU A 122 15.27 -0.76 -0.37
N GLN A 123 16.16 -0.17 0.42
CA GLN A 123 16.39 -0.55 1.82
C GLN A 123 15.12 -0.38 2.67
N GLN A 124 14.39 0.72 2.50
CA GLN A 124 13.16 0.98 3.23
C GLN A 124 12.07 -0.06 2.89
N ILE A 125 11.90 -0.35 1.60
CA ILE A 125 10.93 -1.35 1.14
C ILE A 125 11.33 -2.76 1.61
N ASP A 126 12.62 -3.09 1.61
CA ASP A 126 13.10 -4.38 2.12
C ASP A 126 12.90 -4.54 3.63
N SER A 127 13.07 -3.46 4.41
CA SER A 127 12.75 -3.47 5.84
C SER A 127 11.26 -3.72 6.09
N LEU A 128 10.37 -3.02 5.37
CA LEU A 128 8.91 -3.25 5.46
C LEU A 128 8.53 -4.67 5.06
N ARG A 129 9.20 -5.23 4.05
CA ARG A 129 9.00 -6.61 3.63
C ARG A 129 9.37 -7.58 4.75
N GLN A 130 10.56 -7.44 5.34
CA GLN A 130 11.01 -8.30 6.43
C GLN A 130 10.08 -8.22 7.65
N GLN A 131 9.50 -7.04 7.90
CA GLN A 131 8.57 -6.84 9.01
C GLN A 131 7.23 -7.53 8.80
N TYR A 132 6.64 -7.42 7.61
CA TYR A 132 5.22 -7.79 7.40
C TYR A 132 5.00 -9.03 6.53
N SER A 133 5.97 -9.42 5.70
CA SER A 133 5.85 -10.62 4.87
C SER A 133 7.23 -11.17 4.47
N PRO A 134 7.93 -11.85 5.40
CA PRO A 134 9.25 -12.42 5.14
C PRO A 134 9.20 -13.51 4.05
N ASP A 135 8.08 -14.21 3.92
CA ASP A 135 8.01 -15.50 3.20
C ASP A 135 7.48 -15.43 1.76
N ASN A 136 6.76 -14.38 1.31
CA ASN A 136 6.16 -14.41 -0.04
C ASN A 136 5.66 -13.08 -0.66
N ALA A 137 6.41 -11.97 -0.54
CA ALA A 137 5.95 -10.68 -1.08
C ALA A 137 6.24 -10.45 -2.58
N GLN A 138 5.26 -9.87 -3.31
CA GLN A 138 5.48 -9.41 -4.67
C GLN A 138 6.14 -8.02 -4.69
N ARG A 139 7.43 -7.98 -5.04
CA ARG A 139 8.16 -6.73 -5.29
C ARG A 139 8.02 -6.29 -6.74
N ARG A 140 7.85 -4.98 -6.96
CA ARG A 140 7.88 -4.40 -8.31
C ARG A 140 8.89 -3.26 -8.34
N TYR A 141 9.93 -3.46 -9.14
CA TYR A 141 10.88 -2.42 -9.50
C TYR A 141 10.48 -1.82 -10.83
N ARG A 142 10.46 -0.49 -10.90
CA ARG A 142 10.39 0.24 -12.16
C ARG A 142 11.48 1.30 -12.15
N GLN A 143 11.79 1.83 -13.33
CA GLN A 143 12.75 2.92 -13.44
C GLN A 143 12.33 4.05 -12.49
N HIS A 144 13.21 4.40 -11.54
CA HIS A 144 12.98 5.44 -10.52
C HIS A 144 11.87 5.17 -9.49
N SER A 145 11.40 3.93 -9.31
CA SER A 145 10.47 3.62 -8.22
C SER A 145 10.59 2.19 -7.68
N VAL A 146 10.33 2.06 -6.39
CA VAL A 146 10.28 0.79 -5.67
C VAL A 146 8.91 0.66 -5.00
N SER A 147 8.31 -0.52 -5.06
CA SER A 147 7.02 -0.76 -4.42
C SER A 147 6.87 -2.15 -3.81
N LEU A 148 6.07 -2.19 -2.75
CA LEU A 148 5.63 -3.39 -2.03
C LEU A 148 4.10 -3.41 -2.00
N LEU A 149 3.53 -4.56 -2.33
CA LEU A 149 2.09 -4.81 -2.30
C LEU A 149 1.83 -6.05 -1.44
N LEU A 150 0.94 -5.93 -0.47
CA LEU A 150 0.46 -7.01 0.40
C LEU A 150 -1.07 -7.02 0.39
N ASN A 151 -1.69 -8.19 0.24
CA ASN A 151 -3.14 -8.35 0.32
C ASN A 151 -3.60 -8.67 1.74
N LYS A 152 -4.88 -8.42 2.00
CA LYS A 152 -5.55 -8.96 3.17
C LYS A 152 -5.55 -10.50 3.16
N ALA A 153 -5.06 -11.11 4.23
CA ALA A 153 -5.11 -12.56 4.40
C ALA A 153 -6.54 -13.08 4.47
N GLY A 154 -6.79 -14.22 3.81
CA GLY A 154 -8.10 -14.88 3.82
C GLY A 154 -9.17 -14.19 2.97
N HIS A 155 -8.81 -13.20 2.14
CA HIS A 155 -9.72 -12.63 1.16
C HIS A 155 -9.84 -13.57 -0.05
N SER A 156 -11.05 -13.79 -0.56
CA SER A 156 -11.30 -14.73 -1.67
C SER A 156 -10.65 -14.32 -2.99
N GLU A 157 -10.33 -13.03 -3.13
CA GLU A 157 -9.72 -12.45 -4.32
C GLU A 157 -8.36 -11.81 -4.01
N PRO A 158 -7.23 -12.52 -4.25
CA PRO A 158 -5.88 -12.01 -4.01
C PRO A 158 -5.41 -10.98 -5.06
N ALA A 159 -6.29 -10.44 -5.90
CA ALA A 159 -5.96 -9.39 -6.86
C ALA A 159 -6.51 -8.01 -6.47
N GLU A 160 -7.30 -7.91 -5.41
CA GLU A 160 -8.01 -6.69 -5.02
C GLU A 160 -7.24 -5.82 -4.00
N ASN A 161 -5.91 -5.71 -4.13
CA ASN A 161 -5.10 -4.83 -3.28
C ASN A 161 -5.55 -3.36 -3.30
N SER A 162 -6.22 -2.92 -4.38
CA SER A 162 -6.83 -1.58 -4.47
C SER A 162 -7.97 -1.36 -3.48
N LEU A 163 -8.53 -2.42 -2.92
CA LEU A 163 -9.66 -2.41 -1.99
C LEU A 163 -9.32 -3.00 -0.61
N TYR A 164 -8.44 -4.01 -0.57
CA TYR A 164 -8.10 -4.78 0.64
C TYR A 164 -6.60 -5.09 0.68
N GLY A 165 -5.80 -4.15 1.20
CA GLY A 165 -4.37 -4.35 1.22
C GLY A 165 -3.54 -3.22 1.78
N PHE A 166 -2.24 -3.45 1.75
CA PHE A 166 -1.20 -2.47 1.99
C PHE A 166 -0.39 -2.24 0.72
N ARG A 167 -0.13 -0.96 0.42
CA ARG A 167 0.78 -0.52 -0.63
C ARG A 167 1.80 0.43 -0.04
N ALA A 168 3.07 0.14 -0.26
CA ALA A 168 4.16 1.11 -0.10
C ALA A 168 4.77 1.39 -1.47
N GLN A 169 4.92 2.65 -1.83
CA GLN A 169 5.56 3.08 -3.06
C GLN A 169 6.48 4.27 -2.79
N ILE A 170 7.71 4.21 -3.30
CA ILE A 170 8.65 5.32 -3.26
C ILE A 170 9.08 5.62 -4.69
N LYS A 171 9.00 6.88 -5.09
CA LYS A 171 9.39 7.41 -6.40
C LYS A 171 10.51 8.41 -6.20
N CYS A 172 11.60 8.23 -6.92
CA CYS A 172 12.72 9.18 -6.96
C CYS A 172 12.57 10.05 -8.20
N ASP A 173 12.75 11.36 -8.08
CA ASP A 173 12.72 12.24 -9.25
C ASP A 173 14.00 12.05 -10.07
N PRO A 174 13.93 11.69 -11.36
CA PRO A 174 15.11 11.53 -12.20
C PRO A 174 15.75 12.85 -12.62
N LEU A 175 15.02 13.97 -12.53
CA LEU A 175 15.44 15.30 -12.99
C LEU A 175 15.78 16.25 -11.85
N ALA A 176 15.19 16.07 -10.67
CA ALA A 176 15.45 16.89 -9.49
C ALA A 176 16.32 16.12 -8.48
N LYS A 177 17.57 16.58 -8.28
CA LYS A 177 18.47 16.02 -7.25
C LYS A 177 17.79 16.08 -5.88
N GLY A 178 17.71 14.94 -5.22
CA GLY A 178 17.23 14.85 -3.85
C GLY A 178 15.73 15.00 -3.64
N ALA A 179 14.92 14.96 -4.70
CA ALA A 179 13.47 14.92 -4.56
C ALA A 179 12.95 13.49 -4.60
N ALA A 180 12.08 13.15 -3.65
CA ALA A 180 11.42 11.86 -3.60
C ALA A 180 9.96 12.00 -3.15
N GLU A 181 9.10 11.13 -3.64
CA GLU A 181 7.73 11.00 -3.17
C GLU A 181 7.53 9.59 -2.60
N ALA A 182 7.00 9.48 -1.39
CA ALA A 182 6.61 8.21 -0.80
C ALA A 182 5.11 8.19 -0.51
N GLU A 183 4.47 7.06 -0.78
CA GLU A 183 3.07 6.81 -0.48
C GLU A 183 2.93 5.48 0.25
N PHE A 184 2.23 5.50 1.38
CA PHE A 184 1.88 4.33 2.17
C PHE A 184 0.36 4.32 2.32
N GLU A 185 -0.31 3.34 1.71
CA GLU A 185 -1.75 3.16 1.76
C GLU A 185 -2.08 1.85 2.47
N LEU A 186 -3.00 1.91 3.44
CA LEU A 186 -3.57 0.76 4.12
C LEU A 186 -5.09 0.86 4.05
N ARG A 187 -5.75 -0.19 3.58
CA ARG A 187 -7.17 -0.16 3.24
C ARG A 187 -7.86 -1.49 3.51
N ASP A 188 -9.02 -1.42 4.13
CA ASP A 188 -9.93 -2.54 4.29
C ASP A 188 -11.38 -2.09 4.08
N HIS A 189 -11.93 -2.39 2.90
CA HIS A 189 -13.33 -2.12 2.57
C HIS A 189 -14.28 -3.26 2.99
N SER A 190 -13.86 -4.12 3.92
CA SER A 190 -14.74 -5.19 4.40
C SER A 190 -15.91 -4.54 5.14
N TRP A 191 -17.12 -4.86 4.71
CA TRP A 191 -18.38 -4.26 5.18
C TRP A 191 -18.76 -4.79 6.56
#